data_AF-A0Z003-F1
#
_entry.id   AF-A0Z003-F1
#
_cell.length_a   1.000
_cell.length_b   1.000
_cell.length_c   1.000
_cell.angle_alpha   90.00
_cell.angle_beta   90.00
_cell.angle_gamma   90.00
#
_symmetry.space_group_name_H-M   'P 1'
#
loop_
_entity.id
_entity.type
_entity.pdbx_description
1 polymer ?
#
loop_
_entity_poly.entity_id
_entity_poly.type
_entity_poly.pdbx_seq_one_letter_code
_entity_poly.pdbx_strand_id
1 'polypeptide(L)'
;MVRKQDNLNKILDLSDVDTVTLNASRGEVDIQRRSRQDENGEAFAPLEPTPPPILEPTPTPVGPTPTPVPTLPPIPVPTPDPTPTPDPTPTPDPTPTPDPTPTPDPTPTPDPTPTPDPTPTPDPTPTPEPTPEPTPEPTPLPPETGLEGDDGNNLLIGTNNRDLITGRGGDDTISGLQADDSLNGNDGNDIIYGGRNNDTLLGESGNDFLQGNIGDDYLEGGTGNDTFYGGVNVDTLLGGTGNDLLYGDKGDDTLDGGERNDTLFGGEDNDTLTGDAGDDILIGNAGSDLLDGGADEDVLYGGLDQDSLFGGDGKDFLRGDRQDDFLDGGTASDLLYGGRADDTVIGGTGNDYVSGDKGNDLLIGVDVESDIPGLIEIDTLYGGDGFDTFVLGDEAQVYYDNQTDDDFSGVDDYALILDFDSTQDIIQLSASGDYLFNESPEGFSVGTAIFLRTSGANELIAILEGVTDFEIGEDLDNSPIRFI
;
A
#
# COMPACT_ATOMS: atom_id res chain seq x y z
N MET A 1 11.87 4.22 45.93
CA MET A 1 10.63 3.42 45.79
C MET A 1 9.38 4.21 46.12
N VAL A 2 9.28 4.93 47.25
CA VAL A 2 8.06 5.74 47.54
C VAL A 2 7.91 6.98 46.63
N ARG A 3 9.00 7.57 46.11
CA ARG A 3 8.94 8.76 45.23
C ARG A 3 8.75 8.48 43.72
N LYS A 4 8.74 7.21 43.28
CA LYS A 4 8.44 6.86 41.88
C LYS A 4 6.94 6.62 41.64
N GLN A 5 6.14 6.58 42.71
CA GLN A 5 4.69 6.36 42.62
C GLN A 5 3.90 7.66 42.43
N ASP A 6 4.44 8.79 42.90
CA ASP A 6 3.74 10.08 42.87
C ASP A 6 3.73 10.73 41.46
N ASN A 7 4.71 10.42 40.60
CA ASN A 7 4.75 10.92 39.22
C ASN A 7 3.94 10.06 38.23
N LEU A 8 3.72 8.77 38.53
CA LEU A 8 2.90 7.89 37.67
C LEU A 8 1.40 8.26 37.75
N ASN A 9 0.98 8.92 38.83
CA ASN A 9 -0.40 9.36 39.04
C ASN A 9 -0.73 10.72 38.38
N LYS A 10 0.23 11.36 37.71
CA LYS A 10 0.03 12.66 37.03
C LYS A 10 -0.11 12.54 35.50
N ILE A 11 0.33 11.44 34.92
CA ILE A 11 0.35 11.21 33.45
C ILE A 11 -0.82 10.31 33.01
N LEU A 12 -1.47 9.61 33.93
CA LEU A 12 -2.65 8.78 33.67
C LEU A 12 -3.80 9.28 34.53
N ASP A 13 -4.97 9.54 33.94
CA ASP A 13 -6.20 9.71 34.72
C ASP A 13 -6.55 8.38 35.40
N LEU A 14 -6.16 8.26 36.67
CA LEU A 14 -6.36 7.06 37.49
C LEU A 14 -7.64 7.12 38.34
N SER A 15 -8.61 8.00 38.01
CA SER A 15 -9.86 8.09 38.78
C SER A 15 -10.63 6.76 38.88
N ASP A 16 -10.37 5.85 37.94
CA ASP A 16 -11.06 4.57 37.78
C ASP A 16 -10.15 3.33 38.05
N VAL A 17 -9.04 3.42 38.82
CA VAL A 17 -8.13 2.27 39.08
C VAL A 17 -8.08 1.88 40.56
N ASP A 18 -8.36 0.60 40.91
CA ASP A 18 -8.36 0.13 42.32
C ASP A 18 -7.01 -0.49 42.75
N THR A 19 -6.29 -1.22 41.88
CA THR A 19 -4.96 -1.79 42.21
C THR A 19 -4.05 -1.97 40.99
N VAL A 20 -2.76 -1.69 41.16
CA VAL A 20 -1.67 -1.99 40.20
C VAL A 20 -0.74 -3.03 40.81
N THR A 21 -0.53 -4.16 40.13
CA THR A 21 0.38 -5.23 40.60
C THR A 21 1.49 -5.47 39.59
N LEU A 22 2.74 -5.46 40.07
CA LEU A 22 3.93 -5.75 39.26
C LEU A 22 4.27 -7.24 39.33
N ASN A 23 4.24 -7.96 38.21
CA ASN A 23 4.61 -9.38 38.17
C ASN A 23 6.03 -9.56 37.65
N ALA A 24 7.00 -9.62 38.57
CA ALA A 24 8.43 -9.68 38.28
C ALA A 24 8.90 -10.93 37.51
N SER A 25 8.03 -11.92 37.27
CA SER A 25 8.36 -13.11 36.47
C SER A 25 8.05 -12.98 34.98
N ARG A 26 7.31 -11.94 34.58
CA ARG A 26 6.88 -11.71 33.20
C ARG A 26 7.18 -10.32 32.65
N GLY A 27 7.63 -9.38 33.49
CA GLY A 27 7.93 -8.02 33.05
C GLY A 27 6.70 -7.16 32.75
N GLU A 28 5.49 -7.64 33.09
CA GLU A 28 4.22 -6.97 32.81
C GLU A 28 3.65 -6.24 34.03
N VAL A 29 2.91 -5.17 33.75
CA VAL A 29 2.14 -4.37 34.72
C VAL A 29 0.66 -4.75 34.59
N ASP A 30 0.05 -5.24 35.67
CA ASP A 30 -1.35 -5.67 35.68
C ASP A 30 -2.21 -4.60 36.37
N ILE A 31 -3.14 -3.99 35.63
CA ILE A 31 -3.96 -2.84 36.07
C ILE A 31 -5.43 -3.24 36.14
N GLN A 32 -6.04 -3.23 37.34
CA GLN A 32 -7.49 -3.48 37.50
C GLN A 32 -8.26 -2.17 37.64
N ARG A 33 -9.13 -1.87 36.66
CA ARG A 33 -10.02 -0.70 36.63
C ARG A 33 -11.40 -0.98 37.27
N ARG A 34 -12.06 0.05 37.83
CA ARG A 34 -13.41 -0.01 38.41
C ARG A 34 -14.44 -0.29 37.33
N SER A 35 -15.35 -1.22 37.61
CA SER A 35 -16.56 -1.37 36.80
C SER A 35 -17.46 -0.15 37.02
N ARG A 36 -17.84 0.53 35.93
CA ARG A 36 -18.98 1.46 35.96
C ARG A 36 -20.25 0.61 36.22
N GLN A 37 -21.14 1.13 37.06
CA GLN A 37 -22.48 0.57 37.26
C GLN A 37 -23.49 1.56 36.68
N ASP A 38 -24.58 1.06 36.11
CA ASP A 38 -25.70 1.90 35.70
C ASP A 38 -26.49 2.42 36.92
N GLU A 39 -27.48 3.27 36.69
CA GLU A 39 -28.34 3.85 37.74
C GLU A 39 -29.17 2.80 38.53
N ASN A 40 -29.13 1.52 38.13
CA ASN A 40 -29.81 0.39 38.75
C ASN A 40 -28.85 -0.60 39.42
N GLY A 41 -27.53 -0.38 39.36
CA GLY A 41 -26.53 -1.20 40.04
C GLY A 41 -26.12 -2.49 39.30
N GLU A 42 -26.40 -2.60 37.99
CA GLU A 42 -25.87 -3.68 37.17
C GLU A 42 -24.53 -3.27 36.51
N ALA A 43 -23.59 -4.21 36.46
CA ALA A 43 -22.25 -3.97 35.91
C ALA A 43 -22.29 -3.98 34.38
N PHE A 44 -21.65 -3.01 33.73
CA PHE A 44 -21.39 -3.08 32.29
C PHE A 44 -20.53 -4.31 31.99
N ALA A 45 -20.89 -5.06 30.95
CA ALA A 45 -20.01 -6.07 30.39
C ALA A 45 -18.70 -5.39 29.91
N PRO A 46 -17.52 -5.99 30.14
CA PRO A 46 -16.26 -5.36 29.74
C PRO A 46 -16.20 -5.25 28.22
N LEU A 47 -16.01 -4.02 27.73
CA LEU A 47 -15.42 -3.78 26.42
C LEU A 47 -13.91 -3.93 26.62
N GLU A 48 -13.36 -5.09 26.27
CA GLU A 48 -11.92 -5.21 26.09
C GLU A 48 -11.59 -4.61 24.71
N PRO A 49 -10.61 -3.70 24.59
CA PRO A 49 -9.98 -3.44 23.31
C PRO A 49 -9.13 -4.68 23.02
N THR A 50 -9.66 -5.59 22.21
CA THR A 50 -8.82 -6.58 21.54
C THR A 50 -8.01 -5.83 20.49
N PRO A 51 -6.66 -5.83 20.53
CA PRO A 51 -5.90 -5.43 19.36
C PRO A 51 -6.34 -6.31 18.17
N PRO A 52 -6.38 -5.79 16.93
CA PRO A 52 -6.61 -6.63 15.77
C PRO A 52 -5.56 -7.75 15.80
N PRO A 53 -5.96 -9.01 15.54
CA PRO A 53 -5.01 -10.12 15.58
C PRO A 53 -3.92 -9.89 14.54
N ILE A 54 -2.66 -10.03 14.96
CA ILE A 54 -1.54 -10.21 14.03
C ILE A 54 -1.90 -11.43 13.15
N LEU A 55 -2.19 -11.19 11.88
CA LEU A 55 -2.41 -12.24 10.90
C LEU A 55 -1.05 -12.90 10.62
N GLU A 56 -0.70 -13.92 11.41
CA GLU A 56 0.15 -14.97 10.85
C GLU A 56 -0.60 -15.57 9.65
N PRO A 57 0.06 -15.86 8.51
CA PRO A 57 -0.59 -16.42 7.33
C PRO A 57 -1.31 -17.71 7.72
N THR A 58 -2.64 -17.63 7.83
CA THR A 58 -3.49 -18.74 8.19
C THR A 58 -3.75 -19.54 6.91
N PRO A 59 -3.67 -20.88 6.91
CA PRO A 59 -3.92 -21.67 5.71
C PRO A 59 -5.33 -21.42 5.17
N THR A 60 -5.39 -21.28 3.84
CA THR A 60 -6.56 -21.10 2.97
C THR A 60 -7.86 -21.69 3.55
N PRO A 61 -8.99 -20.95 3.56
CA PRO A 61 -10.27 -21.47 4.02
C PRO A 61 -10.72 -22.65 3.16
N VAL A 62 -11.00 -23.78 3.80
CA VAL A 62 -11.69 -24.92 3.18
C VAL A 62 -13.16 -24.51 3.00
N GLY A 63 -13.53 -24.17 1.76
CA GLY A 63 -14.92 -23.88 1.38
C GLY A 63 -15.88 -25.05 1.63
N PRO A 64 -17.20 -24.83 1.53
CA PRO A 64 -18.20 -25.87 1.72
C PRO A 64 -17.93 -27.06 0.78
N THR A 65 -18.02 -28.27 1.34
CA THR A 65 -17.78 -29.52 0.59
C THR A 65 -18.66 -29.55 -0.67
N PRO A 66 -18.08 -29.67 -1.89
CA PRO A 66 -18.87 -29.73 -3.10
C PRO A 66 -19.73 -31.00 -3.11
N THR A 67 -21.01 -30.84 -3.47
CA THR A 67 -21.89 -31.97 -3.80
C THR A 67 -21.26 -32.76 -4.95
N PRO A 68 -21.19 -34.10 -4.91
CA PRO A 68 -20.42 -34.86 -5.88
C PRO A 68 -20.99 -34.72 -7.29
N VAL A 69 -20.21 -34.10 -8.17
CA VAL A 69 -20.37 -34.17 -9.63
C VAL A 69 -20.13 -35.63 -10.07
N PRO A 70 -20.96 -36.21 -10.97
CA PRO A 70 -20.72 -37.56 -11.48
C PRO A 70 -19.36 -37.65 -12.18
N THR A 71 -18.52 -38.58 -11.73
CA THR A 71 -17.17 -38.81 -12.25
C THR A 71 -17.19 -39.36 -13.68
N LEU A 72 -16.49 -38.68 -14.59
CA LEU A 72 -16.12 -39.24 -15.89
C LEU A 72 -15.13 -40.40 -15.70
N PRO A 73 -15.14 -41.43 -16.57
CA PRO A 73 -14.20 -42.55 -16.47
C PRO A 73 -12.76 -42.08 -16.73
N PRO A 74 -11.75 -42.66 -16.04
CA PRO A 74 -10.38 -42.20 -16.10
C PRO A 74 -9.74 -42.45 -17.47
N ILE A 75 -9.03 -41.43 -17.98
CA ILE A 75 -8.09 -41.56 -19.10
C ILE A 75 -6.85 -42.33 -18.60
N PRO A 76 -6.34 -43.35 -19.32
CA PRO A 76 -5.19 -44.13 -18.88
C PRO A 76 -3.89 -43.30 -18.88
N VAL A 77 -3.21 -43.26 -17.72
CA VAL A 77 -1.89 -42.65 -17.54
C VAL A 77 -0.80 -43.59 -18.06
N PRO A 78 0.17 -43.12 -18.87
CA PRO A 78 1.31 -43.93 -19.29
C PRO A 78 2.26 -44.25 -18.13
N THR A 79 2.84 -45.44 -18.14
CA THR A 79 3.77 -45.95 -17.11
C THR A 79 5.03 -45.08 -16.96
N PRO A 80 5.57 -44.92 -15.73
CA PRO A 80 6.78 -44.14 -15.48
C PRO A 80 8.04 -44.82 -16.04
N ASP A 81 8.91 -44.02 -16.66
CA ASP A 81 10.25 -44.41 -17.10
C ASP A 81 11.15 -44.78 -15.88
N PRO A 82 12.10 -45.72 -16.01
CA PRO A 82 12.94 -46.12 -14.89
C PRO A 82 13.99 -45.04 -14.52
N THR A 83 14.24 -44.94 -13.23
CA THR A 83 15.12 -44.00 -12.52
C THR A 83 16.56 -43.97 -13.07
N PRO A 84 17.22 -42.79 -13.16
CA PRO A 84 18.60 -42.69 -13.63
C PRO A 84 19.60 -43.27 -12.62
N THR A 85 20.58 -44.01 -13.13
CA THR A 85 21.76 -44.49 -12.38
C THR A 85 22.67 -43.35 -11.92
N PRO A 86 23.40 -43.51 -10.79
CA PRO A 86 24.27 -42.46 -10.24
C PRO A 86 25.50 -42.22 -11.12
N ASP A 87 25.84 -40.94 -11.30
CA ASP A 87 26.97 -40.43 -12.08
C ASP A 87 28.32 -40.83 -11.44
N PRO A 88 29.35 -41.23 -12.21
CA PRO A 88 30.67 -41.49 -11.67
C PRO A 88 31.47 -40.21 -11.40
N THR A 89 32.34 -40.29 -10.38
CA THR A 89 33.29 -39.29 -9.88
C THR A 89 34.06 -38.54 -10.99
N PRO A 90 34.34 -37.23 -10.86
CA PRO A 90 35.04 -36.46 -11.90
C PRO A 90 36.52 -36.89 -12.01
N THR A 91 36.93 -37.27 -13.22
CA THR A 91 38.34 -37.38 -13.63
C THR A 91 38.91 -36.01 -14.04
N PRO A 92 40.23 -35.77 -13.86
CA PRO A 92 40.85 -34.47 -14.11
C PRO A 92 40.96 -34.15 -15.60
N ASP A 93 40.83 -32.86 -15.89
CA ASP A 93 40.75 -32.22 -17.21
C ASP A 93 41.98 -32.49 -18.10
N PRO A 94 41.81 -32.92 -19.37
CA PRO A 94 42.91 -33.01 -20.31
C PRO A 94 43.19 -31.69 -21.03
N THR A 95 44.46 -31.28 -20.97
CA THR A 95 45.16 -30.23 -21.76
C THR A 95 44.60 -29.99 -23.18
N PRO A 96 44.47 -28.73 -23.64
CA PRO A 96 43.92 -28.42 -24.95
C PRO A 96 44.85 -28.86 -26.10
N THR A 97 44.28 -29.51 -27.11
CA THR A 97 44.94 -29.82 -28.40
C THR A 97 44.45 -28.86 -29.49
N PRO A 98 45.27 -28.57 -30.52
CA PRO A 98 45.09 -27.42 -31.40
C PRO A 98 44.02 -27.64 -32.48
N ASP A 99 43.41 -26.51 -32.84
CA ASP A 99 42.31 -26.30 -33.79
C ASP A 99 42.54 -26.95 -35.17
N PRO A 100 41.58 -27.73 -35.73
CA PRO A 100 41.69 -28.22 -37.09
C PRO A 100 41.22 -27.19 -38.14
N THR A 101 42.12 -26.91 -39.08
CA THR A 101 41.97 -26.21 -40.37
C THR A 101 40.62 -26.42 -41.08
N PRO A 102 40.03 -25.38 -41.72
CA PRO A 102 38.74 -25.47 -42.39
C PRO A 102 38.77 -26.32 -43.67
N THR A 103 37.81 -27.23 -43.81
CA THR A 103 37.51 -27.95 -45.08
C THR A 103 36.68 -27.10 -46.04
N PRO A 104 36.87 -27.24 -47.37
CA PRO A 104 36.21 -26.41 -48.38
C PRO A 104 34.76 -26.84 -48.67
N ASP A 105 33.97 -25.82 -49.01
CA ASP A 105 32.55 -25.81 -49.37
C ASP A 105 32.18 -26.77 -50.53
N PRO A 106 31.03 -27.47 -50.49
CA PRO A 106 30.58 -28.29 -51.62
C PRO A 106 30.02 -27.45 -52.79
N THR A 107 30.57 -27.70 -53.97
CA THR A 107 30.20 -27.20 -55.31
C THR A 107 28.69 -27.30 -55.63
N PRO A 108 28.08 -26.29 -56.31
CA PRO A 108 26.66 -26.28 -56.66
C PRO A 108 26.28 -27.27 -57.77
N THR A 109 25.13 -27.93 -57.62
CA THR A 109 24.48 -28.76 -58.66
C THR A 109 23.85 -27.90 -59.76
N PRO A 110 23.89 -28.33 -61.04
CA PRO A 110 23.35 -27.57 -62.17
C PRO A 110 21.83 -27.70 -62.33
N ASP A 111 21.22 -26.57 -62.67
CA ASP A 111 19.80 -26.35 -62.99
C ASP A 111 19.38 -27.06 -64.31
N PRO A 112 18.20 -27.72 -64.40
CA PRO A 112 17.75 -28.32 -65.65
C PRO A 112 17.24 -27.28 -66.67
N THR A 113 17.88 -27.32 -67.84
CA THR A 113 17.62 -26.64 -69.13
C THR A 113 16.13 -26.47 -69.53
N PRO A 114 15.75 -25.33 -70.15
CA PRO A 114 14.37 -25.01 -70.54
C PRO A 114 13.86 -25.78 -71.78
N THR A 115 12.60 -26.19 -71.76
CA THR A 115 11.85 -26.65 -72.94
C THR A 115 11.37 -25.46 -73.81
N PRO A 116 11.37 -25.59 -75.15
CA PRO A 116 11.02 -24.51 -76.06
C PRO A 116 9.51 -24.25 -76.15
N ASP A 117 9.18 -22.96 -76.19
CA ASP A 117 7.86 -22.36 -76.31
C ASP A 117 7.24 -22.62 -77.71
N PRO A 118 5.97 -23.04 -77.83
CA PRO A 118 5.30 -23.12 -79.13
C PRO A 118 4.87 -21.74 -79.66
N THR A 119 5.33 -21.46 -80.88
CA THR A 119 4.96 -20.40 -81.85
C THR A 119 3.51 -19.85 -81.75
N PRO A 120 3.30 -18.53 -81.88
CA PRO A 120 1.99 -17.89 -81.68
C PRO A 120 1.01 -18.10 -82.85
N THR A 121 -0.24 -18.40 -82.53
CA THR A 121 -1.39 -18.23 -83.44
C THR A 121 -1.91 -16.78 -83.39
N PRO A 122 -2.41 -16.23 -84.51
CA PRO A 122 -2.87 -14.84 -84.57
C PRO A 122 -4.18 -14.63 -83.81
N ASP A 123 -4.20 -13.54 -83.04
CA ASP A 123 -5.25 -13.06 -82.17
C ASP A 123 -6.56 -12.70 -82.92
N PRO A 124 -7.74 -13.17 -82.51
CA PRO A 124 -8.99 -12.58 -82.95
C PRO A 124 -9.28 -11.29 -82.17
N THR A 125 -9.38 -10.18 -82.90
CA THR A 125 -9.88 -8.85 -82.50
C THR A 125 -10.73 -8.83 -81.21
N PRO A 126 -10.42 -8.00 -80.19
CA PRO A 126 -11.16 -7.99 -78.94
C PRO A 126 -12.58 -7.46 -79.13
N THR A 127 -13.54 -8.21 -78.58
CA THR A 127 -14.89 -7.69 -78.29
C THR A 127 -14.79 -6.92 -76.97
N PRO A 128 -15.42 -5.72 -76.82
CA PRO A 128 -15.31 -4.97 -75.57
C PRO A 128 -15.87 -5.78 -74.41
N GLU A 129 -15.03 -6.00 -73.40
CA GLU A 129 -15.37 -6.60 -72.12
C GLU A 129 -16.37 -5.67 -71.40
N PRO A 130 -17.45 -6.18 -70.77
CA PRO A 130 -18.33 -5.34 -69.98
C PRO A 130 -17.56 -4.75 -68.80
N THR A 131 -17.74 -3.45 -68.57
CA THR A 131 -17.22 -2.74 -67.39
C THR A 131 -17.53 -3.56 -66.12
N PRO A 132 -16.54 -3.84 -65.24
CA PRO A 132 -16.83 -4.52 -63.98
C PRO A 132 -17.83 -3.68 -63.19
N GLU A 133 -18.90 -4.33 -62.72
CA GLU A 133 -19.79 -3.73 -61.73
C GLU A 133 -18.95 -3.25 -60.54
N PRO A 134 -19.28 -2.09 -59.94
CA PRO A 134 -18.60 -1.67 -58.72
C PRO A 134 -18.76 -2.79 -57.69
N THR A 135 -17.63 -3.27 -57.17
CA THR A 135 -17.61 -4.11 -55.97
C THR A 135 -18.50 -3.42 -54.94
N PRO A 136 -19.51 -4.09 -54.36
CA PRO A 136 -20.31 -3.47 -53.32
C PRO A 136 -19.33 -2.99 -52.24
N GLU A 137 -19.44 -1.71 -51.86
CA GLU A 137 -18.80 -1.23 -50.63
C GLU A 137 -19.14 -2.25 -49.53
N PRO A 138 -18.18 -2.61 -48.66
CA PRO A 138 -18.48 -3.49 -47.55
C PRO A 138 -19.66 -2.87 -46.81
N THR A 139 -20.79 -3.57 -46.80
CA THR A 139 -21.90 -3.27 -45.92
C THR A 139 -21.29 -3.10 -44.53
N PRO A 140 -21.49 -1.96 -43.82
CA PRO A 140 -21.06 -1.89 -42.44
C PRO A 140 -21.63 -3.11 -41.72
N LEU A 141 -20.75 -3.86 -41.06
CA LEU A 141 -21.16 -4.95 -40.17
C LEU A 141 -22.28 -4.38 -39.29
N PRO A 142 -23.41 -5.10 -39.12
CA PRO A 142 -24.40 -4.66 -38.14
C PRO A 142 -23.67 -4.49 -36.79
N PRO A 143 -24.06 -3.53 -35.94
CA PRO A 143 -23.59 -3.54 -34.56
C PRO A 143 -23.88 -4.95 -34.02
N GLU A 144 -22.83 -5.65 -33.59
CA GLU A 144 -22.93 -6.96 -32.94
C GLU A 144 -24.05 -6.85 -31.90
N THR A 145 -25.13 -7.62 -32.10
CA THR A 145 -26.25 -7.61 -31.15
C THR A 145 -25.73 -8.28 -29.88
N GLY A 146 -25.51 -7.48 -28.83
CA GLY A 146 -25.01 -7.98 -27.55
C GLY A 146 -25.84 -9.15 -27.00
N LEU A 147 -25.19 -9.99 -26.20
CA LEU A 147 -25.84 -11.06 -25.45
C LEU A 147 -26.53 -10.45 -24.23
N GLU A 148 -27.80 -10.75 -24.02
CA GLU A 148 -28.58 -10.12 -22.96
C GLU A 148 -29.38 -11.17 -22.18
N GLY A 149 -29.37 -11.02 -20.86
CA GLY A 149 -30.13 -11.81 -19.91
C GLY A 149 -31.59 -11.38 -19.73
N ASP A 150 -32.21 -11.92 -18.70
CA ASP A 150 -33.53 -11.55 -18.18
C ASP A 150 -33.47 -11.22 -16.68
N ASP A 151 -34.61 -11.01 -16.02
CA ASP A 151 -34.64 -10.61 -14.60
C ASP A 151 -34.37 -11.80 -13.63
N GLY A 152 -33.69 -12.85 -14.09
CA GLY A 152 -33.35 -13.99 -13.25
C GLY A 152 -31.95 -14.51 -13.57
N ASN A 153 -31.42 -15.33 -12.67
CA ASN A 153 -30.06 -15.84 -12.73
C ASN A 153 -29.75 -16.54 -14.07
N ASN A 154 -28.79 -15.99 -14.81
CA ASN A 154 -28.39 -16.40 -16.14
C ASN A 154 -26.94 -16.90 -16.17
N LEU A 155 -26.65 -17.74 -17.18
CA LEU A 155 -25.29 -18.09 -17.55
C LEU A 155 -25.05 -17.57 -18.96
N LEU A 156 -24.30 -16.48 -19.07
CA LEU A 156 -24.00 -15.76 -20.29
C LEU A 156 -22.53 -16.01 -20.66
N ILE A 157 -22.28 -16.57 -21.84
CA ILE A 157 -20.94 -16.90 -22.31
C ILE A 157 -20.76 -16.25 -23.68
N GLY A 158 -19.74 -15.41 -23.79
CA GLY A 158 -19.29 -14.76 -25.02
C GLY A 158 -18.68 -15.72 -26.03
N THR A 159 -17.99 -15.13 -26.98
CA THR A 159 -17.32 -15.76 -28.10
C THR A 159 -15.81 -15.59 -27.94
N ASN A 160 -15.04 -15.56 -29.03
CA ASN A 160 -13.61 -15.19 -28.93
C ASN A 160 -13.33 -13.88 -29.68
N ASN A 161 -14.39 -13.12 -29.93
CA ASN A 161 -14.33 -11.79 -30.50
C ASN A 161 -14.96 -10.86 -29.48
N ARG A 162 -14.71 -9.56 -29.62
CA ARG A 162 -15.36 -8.54 -28.81
C ARG A 162 -16.87 -8.76 -28.69
N ASP A 163 -17.31 -8.92 -27.46
CA ASP A 163 -18.68 -9.11 -27.06
C ASP A 163 -19.19 -7.91 -26.23
N LEU A 164 -20.51 -7.72 -26.28
CA LEU A 164 -21.23 -6.85 -25.37
C LEU A 164 -22.24 -7.74 -24.65
N ILE A 165 -22.10 -7.91 -23.33
CA ILE A 165 -22.93 -8.81 -22.53
C ILE A 165 -23.59 -8.03 -21.39
N THR A 166 -24.89 -8.23 -21.17
CA THR A 166 -25.67 -7.57 -20.11
C THR A 166 -26.52 -8.59 -19.36
N GLY A 167 -26.33 -8.71 -18.05
CA GLY A 167 -27.06 -9.62 -17.15
C GLY A 167 -28.51 -9.19 -16.92
N ARG A 168 -28.68 -7.93 -16.50
CA ARG A 168 -29.93 -7.22 -16.13
C ARG A 168 -30.35 -7.41 -14.69
N GLY A 169 -30.85 -8.58 -14.31
CA GLY A 169 -31.45 -8.76 -13.01
C GLY A 169 -31.25 -10.18 -12.48
N GLY A 170 -31.05 -10.31 -11.18
CA GLY A 170 -30.77 -11.61 -10.57
C GLY A 170 -29.28 -11.93 -10.59
N ASP A 171 -28.88 -12.98 -9.87
CA ASP A 171 -27.45 -13.30 -9.73
C ASP A 171 -26.94 -14.07 -10.96
N ASP A 172 -26.23 -13.38 -11.84
CA ASP A 172 -25.76 -13.84 -13.12
C ASP A 172 -24.32 -14.38 -13.09
N THR A 173 -23.98 -15.20 -14.09
CA THR A 173 -22.59 -15.59 -14.36
C THR A 173 -22.26 -15.25 -15.80
N ILE A 174 -21.29 -14.35 -15.98
CA ILE A 174 -20.91 -13.77 -17.26
C ILE A 174 -19.44 -14.11 -17.57
N SER A 175 -19.14 -14.49 -18.82
CA SER A 175 -17.77 -14.74 -19.26
C SER A 175 -17.51 -14.21 -20.67
N GLY A 176 -16.52 -13.33 -20.83
CA GLY A 176 -16.11 -12.74 -22.12
C GLY A 176 -15.25 -13.66 -22.99
N LEU A 177 -14.28 -14.33 -22.35
CA LEU A 177 -13.31 -15.29 -22.92
C LEU A 177 -12.08 -14.66 -23.59
N GLN A 178 -12.22 -14.06 -24.76
CA GLN A 178 -11.10 -13.51 -25.54
C GLN A 178 -11.55 -12.27 -26.30
N ALA A 179 -10.59 -11.35 -26.44
CA ALA A 179 -10.70 -10.05 -27.10
C ALA A 179 -11.37 -9.05 -26.17
N ASP A 180 -11.25 -7.76 -26.50
CA ASP A 180 -11.72 -6.69 -25.61
C ASP A 180 -13.25 -6.72 -25.50
N ASP A 181 -13.77 -7.17 -24.36
CA ASP A 181 -15.19 -7.39 -24.09
C ASP A 181 -15.78 -6.29 -23.17
N SER A 182 -17.10 -6.08 -23.26
CA SER A 182 -17.84 -5.21 -22.34
C SER A 182 -18.94 -6.02 -21.66
N LEU A 183 -18.79 -6.23 -20.35
CA LEU A 183 -19.59 -7.13 -19.54
C LEU A 183 -20.24 -6.33 -18.41
N ASN A 184 -21.56 -6.37 -18.28
CA ASN A 184 -22.29 -5.63 -17.24
C ASN A 184 -23.30 -6.56 -16.53
N GLY A 185 -23.17 -6.68 -15.21
CA GLY A 185 -24.05 -7.43 -14.32
C GLY A 185 -25.43 -6.80 -14.18
N ASN A 186 -25.47 -5.55 -13.71
CA ASN A 186 -26.65 -4.76 -13.30
C ASN A 186 -27.14 -5.15 -11.89
N ASP A 187 -28.41 -5.49 -11.71
CA ASP A 187 -28.96 -5.80 -10.40
C ASP A 187 -28.70 -7.28 -10.07
N GLY A 188 -27.98 -7.59 -9.00
CA GLY A 188 -27.71 -8.99 -8.64
C GLY A 188 -26.39 -9.15 -7.90
N ASN A 189 -26.11 -10.35 -7.40
CA ASN A 189 -24.77 -10.69 -6.93
C ASN A 189 -24.08 -11.50 -8.03
N ASP A 190 -23.45 -10.81 -8.97
CA ASP A 190 -22.99 -11.34 -10.23
C ASP A 190 -21.57 -11.91 -10.13
N ILE A 191 -21.26 -12.83 -11.04
CA ILE A 191 -19.91 -13.38 -11.23
C ILE A 191 -19.48 -13.07 -12.65
N ILE A 192 -18.48 -12.22 -12.83
CA ILE A 192 -18.06 -11.71 -14.13
C ILE A 192 -16.59 -12.05 -14.37
N TYR A 193 -16.30 -12.73 -15.48
CA TYR A 193 -14.94 -13.05 -15.93
C TYR A 193 -14.65 -12.38 -17.28
N GLY A 194 -13.67 -11.49 -17.34
CA GLY A 194 -13.21 -10.84 -18.58
C GLY A 194 -12.59 -11.87 -19.52
N GLY A 195 -11.39 -12.32 -19.19
CA GLY A 195 -10.75 -13.48 -19.78
C GLY A 195 -9.39 -13.16 -20.38
N ARG A 196 -9.35 -12.57 -21.57
CA ARG A 196 -8.08 -12.23 -22.24
C ARG A 196 -8.26 -10.96 -23.03
N ASN A 197 -7.18 -10.18 -23.08
CA ASN A 197 -7.14 -8.82 -23.63
C ASN A 197 -7.95 -7.88 -22.74
N ASN A 198 -8.14 -6.66 -23.19
CA ASN A 198 -8.51 -5.56 -22.31
C ASN A 198 -10.03 -5.48 -22.18
N ASP A 199 -10.55 -5.92 -21.06
CA ASP A 199 -11.98 -6.08 -20.80
C ASP A 199 -12.54 -4.94 -19.92
N THR A 200 -13.83 -4.67 -20.06
CA THR A 200 -14.58 -3.77 -19.16
C THR A 200 -15.64 -4.57 -18.43
N LEU A 201 -15.54 -4.65 -17.11
CA LEU A 201 -16.44 -5.40 -16.22
C LEU A 201 -17.15 -4.41 -15.29
N LEU A 202 -18.47 -4.44 -15.28
CA LEU A 202 -19.31 -3.60 -14.42
C LEU A 202 -20.22 -4.51 -13.58
N GLY A 203 -20.11 -4.47 -12.26
CA GLY A 203 -20.99 -5.18 -11.31
C GLY A 203 -22.35 -4.48 -11.20
N GLU A 204 -22.30 -3.19 -10.90
CA GLU A 204 -23.40 -2.24 -10.66
C GLU A 204 -24.06 -2.37 -9.28
N SER A 205 -25.01 -3.28 -9.06
CA SER A 205 -25.80 -3.31 -7.82
C SER A 205 -25.89 -4.70 -7.22
N GLY A 206 -25.16 -4.91 -6.13
CA GLY A 206 -25.18 -6.11 -5.31
C GLY A 206 -23.76 -6.45 -4.88
N ASN A 207 -23.55 -7.65 -4.38
CA ASN A 207 -22.21 -8.08 -3.95
C ASN A 207 -21.61 -8.94 -5.06
N ASP A 208 -20.82 -8.30 -5.91
CA ASP A 208 -20.32 -8.87 -7.15
C ASP A 208 -18.93 -9.46 -7.02
N PHE A 209 -18.63 -10.43 -7.88
CA PHE A 209 -17.29 -10.98 -8.08
C PHE A 209 -16.83 -10.64 -9.49
N LEU A 210 -15.77 -9.83 -9.61
CA LEU A 210 -15.21 -9.40 -10.88
C LEU A 210 -13.77 -9.93 -11.02
N GLN A 211 -13.45 -10.51 -12.18
CA GLN A 211 -12.10 -11.00 -12.46
C GLN A 211 -11.69 -10.68 -13.91
N GLY A 212 -10.69 -9.80 -14.07
CA GLY A 212 -10.15 -9.37 -15.37
C GLY A 212 -9.39 -10.50 -16.08
N ASN A 213 -8.42 -11.09 -15.37
CA ASN A 213 -7.51 -12.17 -15.78
C ASN A 213 -6.24 -11.72 -16.50
N ILE A 214 -6.27 -11.49 -17.81
CA ILE A 214 -5.07 -11.17 -18.60
C ILE A 214 -5.43 -10.05 -19.54
N GLY A 215 -4.81 -8.90 -19.39
CA GLY A 215 -5.14 -7.73 -20.19
C GLY A 215 -5.01 -6.50 -19.34
N ASP A 216 -5.05 -5.32 -19.96
CA ASP A 216 -5.23 -4.11 -19.19
C ASP A 216 -6.74 -3.92 -18.99
N ASP A 217 -7.27 -4.37 -17.86
CA ASP A 217 -8.70 -4.49 -17.61
C ASP A 217 -9.24 -3.31 -16.78
N TYR A 218 -10.53 -2.98 -16.99
CA TYR A 218 -11.28 -2.01 -16.18
C TYR A 218 -12.40 -2.73 -15.46
N LEU A 219 -12.41 -2.68 -14.12
CA LEU A 219 -13.41 -3.29 -13.27
C LEU A 219 -14.05 -2.22 -12.38
N GLU A 220 -15.38 -2.18 -12.33
CA GLU A 220 -16.15 -1.28 -11.44
C GLU A 220 -17.27 -2.06 -10.74
N GLY A 221 -17.30 -2.02 -9.41
CA GLY A 221 -18.21 -2.82 -8.56
C GLY A 221 -19.56 -2.13 -8.42
N GLY A 222 -19.55 -0.86 -8.04
CA GLY A 222 -20.74 -0.04 -7.97
C GLY A 222 -21.27 0.05 -6.55
N THR A 223 -22.40 -0.59 -6.24
CA THR A 223 -22.96 -0.60 -4.89
C THR A 223 -23.02 -2.00 -4.34
N GLY A 224 -22.56 -2.19 -3.11
CA GLY A 224 -22.60 -3.47 -2.41
C GLY A 224 -21.21 -3.84 -1.93
N ASN A 225 -21.00 -5.08 -1.49
CA ASN A 225 -19.67 -5.48 -1.04
C ASN A 225 -19.06 -6.39 -2.11
N ASP A 226 -18.16 -5.83 -2.88
CA ASP A 226 -17.64 -6.40 -4.10
C ASP A 226 -16.27 -7.05 -3.89
N THR A 227 -15.89 -7.96 -4.78
CA THR A 227 -14.58 -8.61 -4.76
C THR A 227 -13.99 -8.64 -6.16
N PHE A 228 -12.76 -8.14 -6.27
CA PHE A 228 -12.07 -7.92 -7.54
C PHE A 228 -10.76 -8.68 -7.60
N TYR A 229 -10.43 -9.17 -8.79
CA TYR A 229 -9.10 -9.62 -9.16
C TYR A 229 -8.75 -9.02 -10.53
N GLY A 230 -7.80 -8.09 -10.58
CA GLY A 230 -7.30 -7.50 -11.83
C GLY A 230 -6.66 -8.59 -12.69
N GLY A 231 -5.56 -9.15 -12.18
CA GLY A 231 -4.95 -10.35 -12.68
C GLY A 231 -3.54 -10.11 -13.18
N VAL A 232 -3.37 -9.93 -14.49
CA VAL A 232 -2.03 -9.75 -15.07
C VAL A 232 -2.10 -8.67 -16.12
N ASN A 233 -1.13 -7.75 -16.05
CA ASN A 233 -1.02 -6.49 -16.77
C ASN A 233 -1.67 -5.34 -15.99
N VAL A 234 -1.77 -4.15 -16.59
CA VAL A 234 -2.11 -2.91 -15.89
C VAL A 234 -3.62 -2.79 -15.76
N ASP A 235 -4.14 -2.99 -14.56
CA ASP A 235 -5.56 -2.99 -14.29
C ASP A 235 -6.03 -1.72 -13.57
N THR A 236 -7.32 -1.39 -13.75
CA THR A 236 -8.01 -0.33 -13.00
C THR A 236 -9.22 -0.91 -12.30
N LEU A 237 -9.23 -0.86 -10.96
CA LEU A 237 -10.27 -1.41 -10.11
C LEU A 237 -10.92 -0.29 -9.29
N LEU A 238 -12.23 -0.11 -9.42
CA LEU A 238 -13.02 0.85 -8.67
C LEU A 238 -14.08 0.11 -7.83
N GLY A 239 -13.96 0.14 -6.50
CA GLY A 239 -14.91 -0.50 -5.57
C GLY A 239 -16.28 0.18 -5.64
N GLY A 240 -16.32 1.47 -5.31
CA GLY A 240 -17.51 2.29 -5.40
C GLY A 240 -18.09 2.55 -4.01
N THR A 241 -19.32 2.12 -3.74
CA THR A 241 -19.87 2.19 -2.38
C THR A 241 -19.96 0.80 -1.82
N GLY A 242 -19.36 0.53 -0.68
CA GLY A 242 -19.27 -0.87 -0.31
C GLY A 242 -18.45 -1.17 0.89
N ASN A 243 -18.09 -2.43 1.03
CA ASN A 243 -16.94 -2.79 1.86
C ASN A 243 -16.24 -3.81 1.00
N ASP A 244 -15.37 -3.30 0.15
CA ASP A 244 -14.88 -3.93 -1.06
C ASP A 244 -13.51 -4.55 -0.82
N LEU A 245 -13.22 -5.57 -1.62
CA LEU A 245 -11.96 -6.31 -1.56
C LEU A 245 -11.31 -6.32 -2.93
N LEU A 246 -10.24 -5.56 -3.08
CA LEU A 246 -9.56 -5.36 -4.36
C LEU A 246 -8.16 -6.01 -4.34
N TYR A 247 -7.88 -6.81 -5.37
CA TYR A 247 -6.56 -7.37 -5.65
C TYR A 247 -6.11 -6.92 -7.04
N GLY A 248 -5.04 -6.12 -7.13
CA GLY A 248 -4.39 -5.77 -8.41
C GLY A 248 -3.73 -6.99 -9.05
N ASP A 249 -3.07 -7.79 -8.21
CA ASP A 249 -2.30 -9.00 -8.53
C ASP A 249 -0.95 -8.67 -9.19
N LYS A 250 -0.87 -8.54 -10.50
CA LYS A 250 0.40 -8.29 -11.18
C LYS A 250 0.23 -7.25 -12.27
N GLY A 251 0.89 -6.12 -12.09
CA GLY A 251 0.79 -5.01 -13.00
C GLY A 251 1.23 -3.74 -12.29
N ASP A 252 1.36 -2.65 -13.03
CA ASP A 252 1.39 -1.35 -12.37
C ASP A 252 -0.09 -0.92 -12.23
N ASP A 253 -0.78 -1.38 -11.17
CA ASP A 253 -2.24 -1.32 -11.07
C ASP A 253 -2.75 -0.03 -10.40
N THR A 254 -4.02 0.31 -10.65
CA THR A 254 -4.71 1.42 -9.97
C THR A 254 -5.96 0.91 -9.26
N LEU A 255 -5.98 1.03 -7.95
CA LEU A 255 -7.07 0.56 -7.07
C LEU A 255 -7.66 1.75 -6.31
N ASP A 256 -8.98 1.84 -6.32
CA ASP A 256 -9.78 2.85 -5.61
C ASP A 256 -10.88 2.12 -4.82
N GLY A 257 -10.85 2.23 -3.49
CA GLY A 257 -11.85 1.64 -2.59
C GLY A 257 -13.19 2.35 -2.70
N GLY A 258 -13.19 3.65 -2.42
CA GLY A 258 -14.32 4.54 -2.57
C GLY A 258 -14.96 4.87 -1.23
N GLU A 259 -16.25 4.58 -1.05
CA GLU A 259 -16.95 4.84 0.21
C GLU A 259 -16.98 3.60 1.12
N ARG A 260 -16.73 3.89 2.41
CA ARG A 260 -16.68 3.01 3.60
C ARG A 260 -15.38 2.20 3.64
N ASN A 261 -15.40 1.09 4.39
CA ASN A 261 -14.19 0.42 4.83
C ASN A 261 -13.84 -0.71 3.85
N ASP A 262 -12.79 -0.49 3.08
CA ASP A 262 -12.31 -1.33 2.01
C ASP A 262 -10.98 -2.00 2.36
N THR A 263 -10.58 -2.96 1.53
CA THR A 263 -9.27 -3.61 1.66
C THR A 263 -8.64 -3.78 0.28
N LEU A 264 -7.51 -3.12 0.08
CA LEU A 264 -6.80 -3.04 -1.18
C LEU A 264 -5.44 -3.74 -1.06
N PHE A 265 -5.15 -4.61 -2.02
CA PHE A 265 -3.86 -5.26 -2.20
C PHE A 265 -3.33 -4.91 -3.59
N GLY A 266 -2.19 -4.20 -3.67
CA GLY A 266 -1.52 -3.90 -4.93
C GLY A 266 -1.05 -5.17 -5.62
N GLY A 267 0.05 -5.75 -5.10
CA GLY A 267 0.53 -7.06 -5.53
C GLY A 267 2.00 -7.03 -5.95
N GLU A 268 2.29 -7.45 -7.18
CA GLU A 268 3.61 -7.32 -7.80
C GLU A 268 3.63 -6.11 -8.75
N ASP A 269 4.78 -5.45 -8.83
CA ASP A 269 5.03 -4.26 -9.66
C ASP A 269 4.47 -2.98 -9.00
N ASN A 270 4.48 -1.80 -9.65
CA ASN A 270 4.30 -0.53 -8.93
C ASN A 270 2.86 -0.06 -8.96
N ASP A 271 2.20 -0.08 -7.81
CA ASP A 271 0.77 0.13 -7.71
C ASP A 271 0.41 1.52 -7.18
N THR A 272 -0.81 1.96 -7.47
CA THR A 272 -1.45 3.13 -6.84
C THR A 272 -2.73 2.70 -6.16
N LEU A 273 -2.81 2.88 -4.85
CA LEU A 273 -3.95 2.51 -4.01
C LEU A 273 -4.52 3.76 -3.33
N THR A 274 -5.83 3.93 -3.41
CA THR A 274 -6.57 5.01 -2.74
C THR A 274 -7.74 4.42 -1.94
N GLY A 275 -7.79 4.67 -0.63
CA GLY A 275 -8.90 4.26 0.25
C GLY A 275 -10.15 5.14 0.08
N ASP A 276 -9.93 6.45 -0.05
CA ASP A 276 -10.92 7.51 -0.15
C ASP A 276 -11.61 7.82 1.20
N ALA A 277 -12.77 7.24 1.53
CA ALA A 277 -13.48 7.62 2.75
C ALA A 277 -13.95 6.40 3.54
N GLY A 278 -13.42 6.21 4.74
CA GLY A 278 -13.77 5.09 5.62
C GLY A 278 -12.51 4.55 6.29
N ASP A 279 -12.65 3.59 7.21
CA ASP A 279 -11.45 3.01 7.84
C ASP A 279 -10.90 1.92 6.92
N ASP A 280 -9.89 2.25 6.10
CA ASP A 280 -9.38 1.40 5.02
C ASP A 280 -8.10 0.64 5.39
N ILE A 281 -7.85 -0.45 4.65
CA ILE A 281 -6.61 -1.22 4.73
C ILE A 281 -5.96 -1.29 3.37
N LEU A 282 -4.80 -0.65 3.22
CA LEU A 282 -4.02 -0.60 1.99
C LEU A 282 -2.70 -1.35 2.18
N ILE A 283 -2.39 -2.28 1.27
CA ILE A 283 -1.18 -3.10 1.29
C ILE A 283 -0.55 -3.10 -0.10
N GLY A 284 0.58 -2.40 -0.28
CA GLY A 284 1.31 -2.34 -1.55
C GLY A 284 1.88 -3.70 -1.97
N ASN A 285 2.58 -4.35 -1.04
CA ASN A 285 3.31 -5.62 -1.19
C ASN A 285 4.67 -5.48 -1.86
N ALA A 286 4.79 -5.62 -3.18
CA ALA A 286 6.08 -5.70 -3.84
C ALA A 286 6.11 -4.77 -5.05
N GLY A 287 6.78 -3.64 -4.92
CA GLY A 287 6.64 -2.56 -5.88
C GLY A 287 7.17 -1.28 -5.28
N SER A 288 7.34 -0.23 -6.08
CA SER A 288 7.47 1.11 -5.51
C SER A 288 6.09 1.75 -5.53
N ASP A 289 5.34 1.54 -4.46
CA ASP A 289 3.90 1.75 -4.41
C ASP A 289 3.53 3.14 -3.89
N LEU A 290 2.39 3.66 -4.34
CA LEU A 290 1.77 4.88 -3.84
C LEU A 290 0.47 4.53 -3.12
N LEU A 291 0.41 4.75 -1.81
CA LEU A 291 -0.74 4.48 -0.96
C LEU A 291 -1.27 5.80 -0.37
N ASP A 292 -2.57 6.05 -0.53
CA ASP A 292 -3.29 7.20 0.04
C ASP A 292 -4.52 6.68 0.81
N GLY A 293 -4.52 6.81 2.14
CA GLY A 293 -5.62 6.37 3.00
C GLY A 293 -6.88 7.19 2.73
N GLY A 294 -6.74 8.52 2.83
CA GLY A 294 -7.79 9.46 2.50
C GLY A 294 -8.38 10.06 3.77
N ALA A 295 -9.60 9.67 4.13
CA ALA A 295 -10.28 10.18 5.32
C ALA A 295 -10.75 9.04 6.22
N ASP A 296 -10.80 9.33 7.52
CA ASP A 296 -11.10 8.41 8.63
C ASP A 296 -9.85 7.60 9.07
N GLU A 297 -9.98 6.52 9.86
CA GLU A 297 -8.80 5.88 10.50
C GLU A 297 -8.21 4.76 9.62
N ASP A 298 -7.09 5.02 8.95
CA ASP A 298 -6.54 4.11 7.94
C ASP A 298 -5.35 3.26 8.41
N VAL A 299 -5.12 2.15 7.70
CA VAL A 299 -3.97 1.26 7.92
C VAL A 299 -3.23 0.99 6.62
N LEU A 300 -2.01 1.52 6.50
CA LEU A 300 -1.17 1.43 5.31
C LEU A 300 0.10 0.62 5.57
N TYR A 301 0.40 -0.32 4.67
CA TYR A 301 1.65 -1.07 4.62
C TYR A 301 2.28 -0.96 3.22
N GLY A 302 3.48 -0.38 3.11
CA GLY A 302 4.24 -0.29 1.86
C GLY A 302 4.67 -1.69 1.39
N GLY A 303 5.66 -2.26 2.07
CA GLY A 303 5.99 -3.69 1.97
C GLY A 303 7.42 -3.97 1.56
N LEU A 304 7.67 -4.11 0.26
CA LEU A 304 9.00 -4.31 -0.32
C LEU A 304 9.23 -3.20 -1.33
N ASP A 305 10.46 -2.70 -1.36
CA ASP A 305 10.86 -1.66 -2.31
C ASP A 305 10.40 -0.27 -1.83
N GLN A 306 10.65 0.80 -2.59
CA GLN A 306 10.55 2.16 -2.05
C GLN A 306 9.13 2.69 -2.20
N ASP A 307 8.43 2.87 -1.08
CA ASP A 307 7.02 3.21 -1.07
C ASP A 307 6.77 4.66 -0.65
N SER A 308 5.60 5.19 -1.03
CA SER A 308 5.09 6.49 -0.59
C SER A 308 3.71 6.32 0.04
N LEU A 309 3.60 6.58 1.34
CA LEU A 309 2.39 6.39 2.13
C LEU A 309 1.89 7.73 2.65
N PHE A 310 0.60 7.99 2.45
CA PHE A 310 -0.10 9.17 2.94
C PHE A 310 -1.30 8.71 3.77
N GLY A 311 -1.35 9.07 5.06
CA GLY A 311 -2.46 8.75 5.96
C GLY A 311 -3.70 9.55 5.58
N GLY A 312 -3.60 10.87 5.71
CA GLY A 312 -4.63 11.79 5.27
C GLY A 312 -5.34 12.46 6.44
N ASP A 313 -6.67 12.51 6.42
CA ASP A 313 -7.47 13.00 7.54
C ASP A 313 -7.79 11.84 8.48
N GLY A 314 -7.18 11.69 9.66
CA GLY A 314 -7.40 10.41 10.31
C GLY A 314 -6.72 10.19 11.63
N LYS A 315 -6.62 8.94 12.02
CA LYS A 315 -5.67 8.50 13.04
C LYS A 315 -5.05 7.25 12.50
N ASP A 316 -3.99 7.46 11.77
CA ASP A 316 -3.58 6.49 10.79
C ASP A 316 -2.43 5.66 11.32
N PHE A 317 -2.36 4.43 10.83
CA PHE A 317 -1.23 3.56 11.04
C PHE A 317 -0.47 3.40 9.73
N LEU A 318 0.76 3.90 9.67
CA LEU A 318 1.61 3.79 8.48
C LEU A 318 2.86 2.97 8.79
N ARG A 319 3.20 2.07 7.88
CA ARG A 319 4.44 1.31 7.95
C ARG A 319 5.10 1.11 6.59
N GLY A 320 6.30 1.64 6.40
CA GLY A 320 7.09 1.50 5.16
C GLY A 320 7.63 0.08 4.94
N ASP A 321 8.06 -0.56 6.03
CA ASP A 321 8.60 -1.93 6.08
C ASP A 321 10.05 -2.11 5.58
N ARG A 322 10.33 -1.97 4.29
CA ARG A 322 11.67 -2.24 3.74
C ARG A 322 12.02 -1.29 2.61
N GLN A 323 13.28 -0.87 2.63
CA GLN A 323 13.88 0.10 1.71
C GLN A 323 13.56 1.51 2.19
N ASP A 324 13.96 2.49 1.40
CA ASP A 324 13.91 3.89 1.75
C ASP A 324 12.51 4.41 1.44
N ASP A 325 11.65 4.51 2.46
CA ASP A 325 10.24 4.84 2.31
C ASP A 325 9.95 6.31 2.64
N PHE A 326 8.87 6.84 2.07
CA PHE A 326 8.31 8.15 2.42
C PHE A 326 6.95 7.97 3.09
N LEU A 327 6.82 8.47 4.31
CA LEU A 327 5.58 8.41 5.09
C LEU A 327 5.16 9.82 5.51
N ASP A 328 3.89 10.14 5.32
CA ASP A 328 3.25 11.38 5.79
C ASP A 328 1.92 11.03 6.48
N GLY A 329 1.80 11.32 7.77
CA GLY A 329 0.60 11.01 8.55
C GLY A 329 -0.58 11.90 8.17
N GLY A 330 -0.32 13.14 7.76
CA GLY A 330 -1.38 14.09 7.42
C GLY A 330 -1.91 14.80 8.66
N THR A 331 -3.15 14.52 9.06
CA THR A 331 -3.79 15.18 10.19
C THR A 331 -4.23 14.22 11.28
N ALA A 332 -4.24 14.77 12.50
CA ALA A 332 -4.70 14.20 13.75
C ALA A 332 -3.64 13.46 14.59
N SER A 333 -3.67 12.15 14.77
CA SER A 333 -2.77 11.54 15.76
C SER A 333 -2.37 10.18 15.27
N ASP A 334 -1.21 10.17 14.64
CA ASP A 334 -0.82 9.09 13.76
C ASP A 334 0.28 8.24 14.37
N LEU A 335 0.40 7.03 13.85
CA LEU A 335 1.37 6.05 14.26
C LEU A 335 2.20 5.59 13.05
N LEU A 336 3.41 6.13 12.94
CA LEU A 336 4.27 5.95 11.78
C LEU A 336 5.53 5.16 12.14
N TYR A 337 5.84 4.16 11.32
CA TYR A 337 7.04 3.34 11.40
C TYR A 337 7.73 3.25 10.03
N GLY A 338 8.91 3.85 9.87
CA GLY A 338 9.71 3.75 8.63
C GLY A 338 10.07 2.29 8.34
N GLY A 339 10.82 1.67 9.26
CA GLY A 339 10.99 0.22 9.31
C GLY A 339 12.44 -0.21 9.07
N ARG A 340 12.86 -0.34 7.82
CA ARG A 340 14.24 -0.74 7.51
C ARG A 340 14.77 0.06 6.33
N ALA A 341 16.01 0.48 6.47
CA ALA A 341 16.74 1.34 5.53
C ALA A 341 16.40 2.80 5.80
N ASP A 342 16.79 3.72 4.92
CA ASP A 342 16.87 5.13 5.29
C ASP A 342 15.55 5.82 4.92
N ASP A 343 14.68 6.03 5.91
CA ASP A 343 13.29 6.47 5.71
C ASP A 343 13.12 7.98 5.89
N THR A 344 12.10 8.56 5.26
CA THR A 344 11.60 9.91 5.57
C THR A 344 10.21 9.81 6.16
N VAL A 345 10.05 10.22 7.42
CA VAL A 345 8.79 10.10 8.15
C VAL A 345 8.35 11.45 8.68
N ILE A 346 7.16 11.88 8.27
CA ILE A 346 6.53 13.15 8.61
C ILE A 346 5.27 12.84 9.41
N GLY A 347 5.21 13.29 10.67
CA GLY A 347 4.02 13.14 11.52
C GLY A 347 2.82 13.85 10.91
N GLY A 348 2.97 15.16 10.66
CA GLY A 348 1.90 15.98 10.12
C GLY A 348 1.38 16.90 11.21
N THR A 349 0.07 17.07 11.30
CA THR A 349 -0.59 17.86 12.35
C THR A 349 -1.12 16.97 13.46
N GLY A 350 -0.98 17.43 14.70
CA GLY A 350 -1.52 16.80 15.89
C GLY A 350 -0.49 15.94 16.63
N ASN A 351 -0.92 15.01 17.47
CA ASN A 351 0.03 14.35 18.39
C ASN A 351 0.48 13.01 17.82
N ASP A 352 1.66 12.97 17.21
CA ASP A 352 2.09 11.81 16.46
C ASP A 352 3.13 10.96 17.20
N TYR A 353 3.19 9.69 16.81
CA TYR A 353 4.29 8.81 17.14
C TYR A 353 5.02 8.46 15.85
N VAL A 354 6.29 8.87 15.75
CA VAL A 354 7.13 8.70 14.57
C VAL A 354 8.36 7.89 14.94
N SER A 355 8.53 6.73 14.29
CA SER A 355 9.69 5.83 14.48
C SER A 355 10.43 5.61 13.17
N GLY A 356 11.75 5.84 13.15
CA GLY A 356 12.61 5.42 12.04
C GLY A 356 12.90 3.92 12.04
N ASP A 357 12.87 3.31 13.24
CA ASP A 357 13.22 1.91 13.50
C ASP A 357 14.69 1.56 13.18
N LYS A 358 15.06 1.41 11.91
CA LYS A 358 16.42 1.03 11.50
C LYS A 358 16.80 1.72 10.21
N GLY A 359 17.88 2.48 10.23
CA GLY A 359 18.21 3.28 9.07
C GLY A 359 18.99 4.50 9.47
N ASN A 360 19.29 5.34 8.50
CA ASN A 360 19.65 6.73 8.76
C ASN A 360 18.42 7.56 8.43
N ASP A 361 17.53 7.70 9.40
CA ASP A 361 16.17 8.17 9.12
C ASP A 361 16.06 9.68 9.24
N LEU A 362 15.16 10.27 8.45
CA LEU A 362 14.80 11.67 8.53
C LEU A 362 13.41 11.79 9.18
N LEU A 363 13.37 12.23 10.43
CA LEU A 363 12.14 12.32 11.21
C LEU A 363 11.72 13.78 11.39
N ILE A 364 10.51 14.09 10.96
CA ILE A 364 9.90 15.42 11.04
C ILE A 364 8.61 15.28 11.85
N GLY A 365 8.60 15.84 13.06
CA GLY A 365 7.36 15.96 13.85
C GLY A 365 6.59 17.26 13.56
N VAL A 366 7.29 18.32 13.16
CA VAL A 366 6.76 19.68 13.28
C VAL A 366 5.93 20.12 12.07
N ASP A 367 4.73 20.62 12.35
CA ASP A 367 3.80 21.24 11.40
C ASP A 367 4.19 22.68 10.99
N VAL A 368 3.77 23.08 9.78
CA VAL A 368 3.80 24.44 9.22
C VAL A 368 2.46 25.18 9.38
N GLU A 369 1.38 24.52 9.82
CA GLU A 369 0.00 25.04 9.90
C GLU A 369 -0.62 25.08 11.31
N SER A 370 0.13 24.82 12.39
CA SER A 370 -0.39 24.69 13.78
C SER A 370 -0.89 25.99 14.45
N ASP A 371 -1.27 26.99 13.64
CA ASP A 371 -1.83 28.29 14.01
C ASP A 371 -3.21 28.21 14.71
N ILE A 372 -3.66 27.05 15.21
CA ILE A 372 -4.91 26.91 15.99
C ILE A 372 -4.62 27.18 17.48
N PRO A 373 -5.03 28.34 18.04
CA PRO A 373 -4.70 28.68 19.41
C PRO A 373 -5.36 27.74 20.42
N GLY A 374 -4.56 27.07 21.26
CA GLY A 374 -5.01 26.31 22.43
C GLY A 374 -5.14 24.80 22.24
N LEU A 375 -4.64 24.26 21.13
CA LEU A 375 -4.27 22.85 21.04
C LEU A 375 -2.81 22.70 21.50
N ILE A 376 -2.50 21.53 22.05
CA ILE A 376 -1.16 21.14 22.49
C ILE A 376 -0.74 20.02 21.54
N GLU A 377 0.39 20.20 20.86
CA GLU A 377 0.92 19.30 19.85
C GLU A 377 2.28 18.74 20.31
N ILE A 378 2.31 17.46 20.68
CA ILE A 378 3.50 16.81 21.19
C ILE A 378 3.76 15.54 20.39
N ASP A 379 4.69 15.64 19.46
CA ASP A 379 5.16 14.48 18.70
C ASP A 379 6.18 13.70 19.51
N THR A 380 6.03 12.39 19.50
CA THR A 380 7.02 11.47 20.03
C THR A 380 7.86 10.95 18.89
N LEU A 381 9.14 11.34 18.85
CA LEU A 381 10.09 10.91 17.83
C LEU A 381 11.06 9.86 18.39
N TYR A 382 11.22 8.78 17.65
CA TYR A 382 12.11 7.67 17.98
C TYR A 382 12.99 7.34 16.75
N GLY A 383 14.29 7.64 16.82
CA GLY A 383 15.23 7.35 15.72
C GLY A 383 15.37 5.85 15.50
N GLY A 384 15.92 5.17 16.50
CA GLY A 384 16.14 3.72 16.46
C GLY A 384 17.59 3.38 16.16
N ASP A 385 17.83 2.32 15.37
CA ASP A 385 19.19 1.90 15.02
C ASP A 385 19.70 2.69 13.79
N GLY A 386 20.62 3.64 13.98
CA GLY A 386 21.48 4.14 12.91
C GLY A 386 21.91 5.59 13.11
N PHE A 387 21.95 6.41 12.06
CA PHE A 387 22.36 7.82 12.15
C PHE A 387 21.19 8.71 11.79
N ASP A 388 20.37 9.05 12.78
CA ASP A 388 19.09 9.67 12.51
C ASP A 388 19.18 11.19 12.52
N THR A 389 18.32 11.81 11.73
CA THR A 389 18.18 13.26 11.62
C THR A 389 16.79 13.65 12.08
N PHE A 390 16.72 14.32 13.23
CA PHE A 390 15.48 14.91 13.71
C PHE A 390 15.41 16.36 13.22
N VAL A 391 14.41 16.68 12.40
CA VAL A 391 14.16 18.04 11.93
C VAL A 391 13.18 18.71 12.87
N LEU A 392 13.59 19.86 13.41
CA LEU A 392 12.84 20.61 14.41
C LEU A 392 12.65 22.07 13.99
N GLY A 393 11.48 22.62 14.33
CA GLY A 393 11.04 23.99 14.04
C GLY A 393 10.51 24.18 12.61
N ASP A 394 10.03 25.38 12.28
CA ASP A 394 9.74 25.81 10.91
C ASP A 394 10.17 27.28 10.62
N GLU A 395 10.47 27.60 9.35
CA GLU A 395 10.78 28.94 8.83
C GLU A 395 9.56 29.90 8.81
N ALA A 396 8.34 29.38 8.76
CA ALA A 396 7.08 30.13 8.62
C ALA A 396 6.33 30.36 9.94
N GLN A 397 6.65 29.64 11.01
CA GLN A 397 6.02 29.80 12.30
C GLN A 397 6.20 31.22 12.85
N VAL A 398 5.13 32.00 12.75
CA VAL A 398 4.96 33.23 13.52
C VAL A 398 4.30 32.83 14.83
N TYR A 399 5.05 32.18 15.71
CA TYR A 399 4.58 31.78 17.04
C TYR A 399 4.05 33.02 17.80
N TYR A 400 2.72 33.11 17.96
CA TYR A 400 2.07 34.33 18.44
C TYR A 400 2.15 34.50 19.96
N ASP A 401 2.59 35.71 20.34
CA ASP A 401 2.42 36.43 21.62
C ASP A 401 1.08 36.12 22.33
N ASN A 402 1.12 35.22 23.32
CA ASN A 402 0.06 35.19 24.31
C ASN A 402 0.23 36.38 25.27
N GLN A 403 -0.59 37.41 25.05
CA GLN A 403 -0.69 38.65 25.83
C GLN A 403 -1.12 38.45 27.30
N THR A 404 -0.94 37.28 27.89
CA THR A 404 -1.21 37.03 29.31
C THR A 404 -0.03 36.33 29.97
N ASP A 405 0.90 37.17 30.42
CA ASP A 405 1.69 37.10 31.66
C ASP A 405 1.29 35.94 32.60
N ASP A 406 1.76 34.72 32.31
CA ASP A 406 1.86 33.58 33.24
C ASP A 406 2.97 32.63 32.74
N ASP A 407 4.22 32.98 33.08
CA ASP A 407 5.48 32.22 33.25
C ASP A 407 5.89 31.01 32.38
N PHE A 408 5.07 30.40 31.50
CA PHE A 408 5.44 29.27 30.63
C PHE A 408 4.57 29.17 29.36
N SER A 409 4.27 30.28 28.69
CA SER A 409 3.38 30.33 27.51
C SER A 409 4.04 29.91 26.18
N GLY A 410 4.86 28.87 26.19
CA GLY A 410 5.60 28.39 25.01
C GLY A 410 6.01 26.93 25.15
N VAL A 411 5.15 26.12 25.77
CA VAL A 411 5.32 24.66 25.94
C VAL A 411 4.16 23.90 25.30
N ASP A 412 3.35 24.59 24.51
CA ASP A 412 2.12 24.03 23.95
C ASP A 412 2.46 23.09 22.78
N ASP A 413 3.54 23.37 22.03
CA ASP A 413 3.95 22.51 20.90
C ASP A 413 5.45 22.17 20.96
N TYR A 414 5.81 20.89 21.09
CA TYR A 414 7.23 20.45 21.12
C TYR A 414 7.42 18.98 20.75
N ALA A 415 8.58 18.65 20.17
CA ALA A 415 8.95 17.25 19.92
C ALA A 415 9.60 16.59 21.15
N LEU A 416 9.08 15.44 21.58
CA LEU A 416 9.69 14.57 22.57
C LEU A 416 10.54 13.49 21.87
N ILE A 417 11.86 13.56 22.03
CA ILE A 417 12.80 12.60 21.45
C ILE A 417 13.28 11.62 22.52
N LEU A 418 13.02 10.32 22.34
CA LEU A 418 13.21 9.31 23.39
C LEU A 418 14.53 8.51 23.33
N ASP A 419 15.19 8.43 22.17
CA ASP A 419 16.38 7.58 21.95
C ASP A 419 17.50 8.31 21.21
N PHE A 420 17.74 9.56 21.57
CA PHE A 420 18.77 10.36 20.92
C PHE A 420 20.19 9.90 21.32
N ASP A 421 20.95 9.30 20.40
CA ASP A 421 22.37 9.02 20.56
C ASP A 421 23.20 10.19 19.99
N SER A 422 23.70 11.04 20.88
CA SER A 422 24.61 12.15 20.56
C SER A 422 25.84 11.83 19.70
N THR A 423 26.24 10.56 19.59
CA THR A 423 27.37 10.12 18.77
C THR A 423 26.99 9.68 17.36
N GLN A 424 25.71 9.43 17.12
CA GLN A 424 25.17 8.97 15.84
C GLN A 424 24.18 9.99 15.27
N ASP A 425 23.28 10.49 16.09
CA ASP A 425 22.16 11.30 15.65
C ASP A 425 22.48 12.78 15.57
N ILE A 426 21.70 13.48 14.76
CA ILE A 426 21.80 14.92 14.57
C ILE A 426 20.44 15.59 14.72
N ILE A 427 20.47 16.79 15.30
CA ILE A 427 19.32 17.69 15.29
C ILE A 427 19.51 18.69 14.17
N GLN A 428 18.57 18.75 13.23
CA GLN A 428 18.51 19.79 12.23
C GLN A 428 17.44 20.81 12.62
N LEU A 429 17.84 22.07 12.76
CA LEU A 429 16.92 23.17 13.00
C LEU A 429 16.57 23.82 11.66
N SER A 430 15.29 23.87 11.32
CA SER A 430 14.81 24.37 10.02
C SER A 430 14.93 25.90 9.89
N ALA A 431 14.84 26.63 11.01
CA ALA A 431 14.92 28.09 11.02
C ALA A 431 16.27 28.62 11.54
N SER A 432 16.71 29.75 10.98
CA SER A 432 17.81 30.51 11.55
C SER A 432 17.34 31.22 12.83
N GLY A 433 17.87 30.83 13.98
CA GLY A 433 17.41 31.32 15.29
C GLY A 433 18.49 31.34 16.36
N ASP A 434 18.23 32.06 17.45
CA ASP A 434 19.09 32.07 18.64
C ASP A 434 18.60 30.99 19.61
N TYR A 435 19.14 29.78 19.44
CA TYR A 435 18.71 28.61 20.21
C TYR A 435 19.43 28.49 21.55
N LEU A 436 18.72 27.96 22.54
CA LEU A 436 19.13 27.77 23.92
C LEU A 436 18.99 26.30 24.29
N PHE A 437 19.96 25.77 25.02
CA PHE A 437 19.96 24.39 25.50
C PHE A 437 20.09 24.41 27.02
N ASN A 438 19.12 23.84 27.71
CA ASN A 438 19.06 23.80 29.17
C ASN A 438 18.54 22.44 29.66
N GLU A 439 18.64 22.17 30.97
CA GLU A 439 17.91 21.06 31.57
C GLU A 439 16.40 21.22 31.35
N SER A 440 15.68 20.11 31.14
CA SER A 440 14.23 20.12 31.02
C SER A 440 13.53 20.81 32.20
N PRO A 441 12.44 21.56 31.98
CA PRO A 441 11.71 22.23 33.08
C PRO A 441 11.11 21.25 34.09
N GLU A 442 10.88 21.72 35.33
CA GLU A 442 10.19 20.91 36.34
C GLU A 442 8.79 20.50 35.86
N GLY A 443 8.53 19.20 35.76
CA GLY A 443 7.25 18.65 35.31
C GLY A 443 7.33 17.87 34.00
N PHE A 444 8.44 17.99 33.27
CA PHE A 444 8.70 17.28 32.02
C PHE A 444 9.61 16.07 32.22
N SER A 445 9.77 15.27 31.16
CA SER A 445 10.79 14.23 31.07
C SER A 445 12.19 14.78 31.33
N VAL A 446 12.99 14.02 32.09
CA VAL A 446 14.34 14.45 32.47
C VAL A 446 15.25 14.34 31.26
N GLY A 447 15.83 15.46 30.84
CA GLY A 447 16.66 15.51 29.64
C GLY A 447 17.19 16.90 29.35
N THR A 448 17.51 17.13 28.08
CA THR A 448 17.94 18.43 27.55
C THR A 448 16.79 19.04 26.76
N ALA A 449 16.36 20.24 27.17
CA ALA A 449 15.37 21.02 26.45
C ALA A 449 16.05 22.01 25.49
N ILE A 450 15.56 22.03 24.26
CA ILE A 450 15.95 22.97 23.21
C ILE A 450 14.90 24.07 23.15
N PHE A 451 15.33 25.32 23.26
CA PHE A 451 14.46 26.48 23.19
C PHE A 451 14.85 27.42 22.06
N LEU A 452 13.88 28.05 21.42
CA LEU A 452 14.09 29.21 20.54
C LEU A 452 13.96 30.51 21.36
N ARG A 453 14.96 31.39 21.33
CA ARG A 453 14.82 32.73 21.94
C ARG A 453 13.94 33.60 21.07
N THR A 454 12.83 34.06 21.62
CA THR A 454 11.97 35.07 21.00
C THR A 454 12.14 36.43 21.71
N SER A 455 11.48 37.47 21.19
CA SER A 455 11.45 38.78 21.86
C SER A 455 10.63 38.81 23.15
N GLY A 456 9.84 37.75 23.40
CA GLY A 456 9.01 37.53 24.58
C GLY A 456 9.57 36.43 25.49
N ALA A 457 8.83 35.34 25.66
CA ALA A 457 9.26 34.14 26.37
C ALA A 457 10.01 33.19 25.42
N ASN A 458 11.02 32.48 25.94
CA ASN A 458 11.64 31.40 25.17
C ASN A 458 10.62 30.28 24.94
N GLU A 459 10.66 29.71 23.75
CA GLU A 459 9.74 28.68 23.32
C GLU A 459 10.42 27.32 23.31
N LEU A 460 9.78 26.31 23.90
CA LEU A 460 10.28 24.94 23.94
C LEU A 460 10.03 24.30 22.57
N ILE A 461 11.08 23.83 21.92
CA ILE A 461 11.01 23.21 20.60
C ILE A 461 11.10 21.68 20.71
N ALA A 462 11.95 21.21 21.61
CA ALA A 462 12.09 19.78 21.84
C ALA A 462 12.66 19.45 23.21
N ILE A 463 12.40 18.21 23.63
CA ILE A 463 13.04 17.58 24.78
C ILE A 463 13.75 16.32 24.30
N LEU A 464 15.07 16.28 24.51
CA LEU A 464 15.88 15.07 24.36
C LEU A 464 15.87 14.31 25.68
N GLU A 465 14.98 13.31 25.82
CA GLU A 465 14.86 12.54 27.05
C GLU A 465 16.15 11.74 27.31
N GLY A 466 16.60 11.72 28.58
CA GLY A 466 17.77 10.94 29.00
C GLY A 466 19.13 11.55 28.65
N VAL A 467 19.20 12.56 27.77
CA VAL A 467 20.42 13.28 27.43
C VAL A 467 20.67 14.39 28.46
N THR A 468 21.74 14.28 29.26
CA THR A 468 22.04 15.25 30.33
C THR A 468 23.43 15.88 30.28
N ASP A 469 24.35 15.33 29.49
CA ASP A 469 25.71 15.85 29.32
C ASP A 469 25.86 16.34 27.87
N PHE A 470 26.08 17.64 27.64
CA PHE A 470 26.24 18.18 26.28
C PHE A 470 27.35 19.24 26.17
N GLU A 471 28.15 19.15 25.10
CA GLU A 471 28.98 20.24 24.56
C GLU A 471 28.49 20.54 23.14
N ILE A 472 28.03 21.78 22.90
CA ILE A 472 27.55 22.24 21.60
C ILE A 472 28.73 22.89 20.85
N GLY A 473 28.96 22.50 19.60
CA GLY A 473 29.94 23.17 18.73
C GLY A 473 29.59 24.66 18.51
N GLU A 474 30.60 25.54 18.49
CA GLU A 474 30.41 27.00 18.53
C GLU A 474 29.75 27.66 17.29
N ASP A 475 29.31 26.92 16.27
CA ASP A 475 28.67 27.46 15.06
C ASP A 475 27.26 26.85 14.85
N LEU A 476 26.22 27.62 15.19
CA LEU A 476 24.80 27.26 15.05
C LEU A 476 24.11 28.07 13.91
N ASP A 477 24.79 28.27 12.78
CA ASP A 477 24.17 28.89 11.59
C ASP A 477 23.62 27.79 10.67
N ASN A 478 22.32 27.46 10.78
CA ASN A 478 21.55 26.54 9.91
C ASN A 478 22.23 25.19 9.62
N SER A 479 23.17 24.77 10.45
CA SER A 479 23.96 23.55 10.30
C SER A 479 23.45 22.50 11.26
N PRO A 480 23.43 21.20 10.87
CA PRO A 480 23.05 20.14 11.79
C PRO A 480 23.87 20.21 13.08
N ILE A 481 23.18 20.21 14.20
CA ILE A 481 23.79 20.22 15.52
C ILE A 481 24.37 18.84 15.75
N ARG A 482 25.69 18.80 15.89
CA ARG A 482 26.44 17.62 16.31
C ARG A 482 26.90 17.83 17.74
N PHE A 483 26.59 16.87 18.59
CA PHE A 483 27.07 16.84 19.97
C PHE A 483 28.50 16.25 19.98
N ILE A 484 29.40 16.81 20.81
CA ILE A 484 30.83 16.41 20.87
C ILE A 484 31.11 15.51 22.06
#